data_AF-C5LJ62-F1
#
_entry.id   AF-C5LJ62-F1
#
_cell.length_a   1.000
_cell.length_b   1.000
_cell.length_c   1.000
_cell.angle_alpha   90.00
_cell.angle_beta   90.00
_cell.angle_gamma   90.00
#
_symmetry.space_group_name_H-M   'P 1'
#
loop_
_entity.id
_entity.type
_entity.pdbx_description
1 polymer ?
#
loop_
_entity_poly.entity_id
_entity_poly.type
_entity_poly.pdbx_seq_one_letter_code
_entity_poly.pdbx_strand_id
1 'polypeptide(L)'
;MPFKLESVLEPYSGGENDFALWLQEFETVAEASKWTIKQKSQYIVLFMKGSAKEIARQALEEVEGDPAGAYAHVVRALDRAYSLKTHEAWKRLTRREWHKEDSVDGVLAEFRRYLRVLGVTTTVAAENILRESLIATLPEDVQKAIPGVRGGWAPVAFG
;
A
#
# COMPACT_ATOMS: atom_id res chain seq x y z
N MET A 1 29.59 -18.36 -19.30
CA MET A 1 28.64 -17.26 -19.57
C MET A 1 28.57 -16.41 -18.32
N PRO A 2 28.70 -15.07 -18.38
CA PRO A 2 28.59 -14.25 -17.19
C PRO A 2 27.14 -14.26 -16.70
N PHE A 3 26.95 -14.66 -15.45
CA PHE A 3 25.66 -14.64 -14.76
C PHE A 3 25.27 -13.17 -14.54
N LYS A 4 24.12 -12.73 -15.03
CA LYS A 4 23.64 -11.36 -14.77
C LYS A 4 22.93 -11.35 -13.43
N LEU A 5 23.50 -10.71 -12.41
CA LEU A 5 22.89 -10.58 -11.08
C LEU A 5 21.45 -10.02 -11.12
N GLU A 6 21.13 -9.23 -12.15
CA GLU A 6 19.79 -8.77 -12.49
C GLU A 6 18.73 -9.87 -12.58
N SER A 7 19.10 -11.11 -12.97
CA SER A 7 18.16 -12.22 -13.09
C SER A 7 17.84 -12.91 -11.76
N VAL A 8 18.52 -12.52 -10.67
CA VAL A 8 18.29 -13.03 -9.31
C VAL A 8 17.18 -12.26 -8.61
N LEU A 9 16.98 -11.00 -9.00
CA LEU A 9 15.98 -10.15 -8.38
C LEU A 9 14.59 -10.43 -8.97
N GLU A 10 13.72 -10.99 -8.15
CA GLU A 10 12.32 -11.17 -8.53
C GLU A 10 11.60 -9.81 -8.56
N PRO A 11 10.78 -9.50 -9.58
CA PRO A 11 10.02 -8.25 -9.60
C PRO A 11 9.01 -8.16 -8.46
N TYR A 12 8.93 -6.99 -7.82
CA TYR A 12 8.00 -6.72 -6.73
C TYR A 12 6.59 -6.41 -7.25
N SER A 13 5.58 -7.19 -6.84
CA SER A 13 4.19 -6.98 -7.27
C SER A 13 3.30 -6.27 -6.25
N GLY A 14 3.81 -5.97 -5.05
CA GLY A 14 2.95 -5.71 -3.91
C GLY A 14 2.31 -7.02 -3.38
N GLY A 15 2.11 -7.13 -2.07
CA GLY A 15 1.53 -8.32 -1.44
C GLY A 15 2.04 -8.58 -0.03
N GLU A 16 2.24 -9.86 0.31
CA GLU A 16 2.76 -10.31 1.62
C GLU A 16 4.28 -10.14 1.76
N ASN A 17 4.99 -9.86 0.67
CA ASN A 17 6.44 -9.65 0.68
C ASN A 17 6.79 -8.27 1.24
N ASP A 18 7.69 -8.27 2.23
CA ASP A 18 8.20 -7.06 2.85
C ASP A 18 8.99 -6.23 1.83
N PHE A 19 8.47 -5.04 1.50
CA PHE A 19 9.11 -4.12 0.57
C PHE A 19 10.51 -3.70 1.06
N ALA A 20 10.73 -3.60 2.38
CA ALA A 20 12.02 -3.22 2.92
C ALA A 20 13.09 -4.30 2.64
N LEU A 21 12.72 -5.56 2.79
CA LEU A 21 13.58 -6.70 2.46
C LEU A 21 13.88 -6.74 0.96
N TRP A 22 12.84 -6.62 0.14
CA TRP A 22 13.00 -6.58 -1.32
C TRP A 22 13.89 -5.42 -1.77
N LEU A 23 13.72 -4.23 -1.19
CA LEU A 23 14.53 -3.05 -1.50
C LEU A 23 16.01 -3.27 -1.14
N GLN A 24 16.28 -3.98 -0.03
CA GLN A 24 17.65 -4.34 0.36
C GLN A 24 18.31 -5.27 -0.68
N GLU A 25 17.56 -6.24 -1.21
CA GLU A 25 18.04 -7.10 -2.30
C GLU A 25 18.29 -6.30 -3.59
N PHE A 26 17.37 -5.39 -3.95
CA PHE A 26 17.53 -4.49 -5.09
C PHE A 26 18.80 -3.64 -4.96
N GLU A 27 19.04 -3.04 -3.79
CA GLU A 27 20.23 -2.21 -3.53
C GLU A 27 21.53 -3.02 -3.59
N THR A 28 21.50 -4.26 -3.10
CA THR A 28 22.64 -5.19 -3.16
C THR A 28 22.99 -5.54 -4.60
N VAL A 29 21.99 -5.85 -5.44
CA VAL A 29 22.18 -6.11 -6.87
C VAL A 29 22.68 -4.87 -7.60
N ALA A 30 22.14 -3.69 -7.27
CA ALA A 30 22.52 -2.43 -7.87
C ALA A 30 23.98 -2.07 -7.56
N GLU A 31 24.44 -2.31 -6.32
CA GLU A 31 25.83 -2.10 -5.91
C GLU A 31 26.77 -3.08 -6.61
N ALA A 32 26.45 -4.38 -6.60
CA ALA A 32 27.24 -5.41 -7.27
C ALA A 32 27.38 -5.17 -8.78
N SER A 33 26.31 -4.64 -9.39
CA SER A 33 26.25 -4.31 -10.82
C SER A 33 26.73 -2.89 -11.14
N LYS A 34 27.16 -2.12 -10.13
CA LYS A 34 27.67 -0.74 -10.24
C LYS A 34 26.71 0.21 -10.96
N TRP A 35 25.41 0.10 -10.68
CA TRP A 35 24.41 0.99 -11.28
C TRP A 35 24.61 2.42 -10.81
N THR A 36 24.55 3.34 -11.77
CA THR A 36 24.47 4.78 -11.47
C THR A 36 23.13 5.10 -10.81
N ILE A 37 23.06 6.22 -10.08
CA ILE A 37 21.81 6.67 -9.44
C ILE A 37 20.67 6.86 -10.46
N LYS A 38 20.99 7.29 -11.68
CA LYS A 38 20.03 7.39 -12.80
C LYS A 38 19.53 6.03 -13.26
N GLN A 39 20.37 5.02 -13.28
CA GLN A 39 19.92 3.65 -13.58
C GLN A 39 19.06 3.10 -12.45
N LYS A 40 19.43 3.32 -11.18
CA LYS A 40 18.61 2.91 -10.02
C LYS A 40 17.20 3.50 -10.10
N SER A 41 17.06 4.79 -10.39
CA SER A 41 15.75 5.47 -10.50
C SER A 41 14.88 4.93 -11.64
N GLN A 42 15.48 4.50 -12.75
CA GLN A 42 14.75 3.89 -13.86
C GLN A 42 14.43 2.42 -13.59
N TYR A 43 15.39 1.66 -13.06
CA TYR A 43 15.28 0.22 -12.88
C TYR A 43 14.34 -0.15 -11.75
N ILE A 44 14.27 0.63 -10.67
CA ILE A 44 13.30 0.37 -9.61
C ILE A 44 11.88 0.25 -10.17
N VAL A 45 11.50 1.13 -11.12
CA VAL A 45 10.18 1.06 -11.80
C VAL A 45 10.04 -0.18 -12.69
N LEU A 46 11.10 -0.60 -13.38
CA LEU A 46 11.08 -1.79 -14.23
C LEU A 46 10.93 -3.09 -13.44
N PHE A 47 11.48 -3.11 -12.22
CA PHE A 47 11.36 -4.24 -11.30
C PHE A 47 10.07 -4.20 -10.46
N MET A 48 9.19 -3.22 -10.66
CA MET A 48 7.84 -3.25 -10.12
C MET A 48 6.84 -3.92 -11.08
N LYS A 49 5.81 -4.54 -10.53
CA LYS A 49 4.64 -5.10 -11.22
C LYS A 49 3.34 -4.64 -10.57
N GLY A 50 2.22 -4.78 -11.29
CA GLY A 50 0.89 -4.48 -10.76
C GLY A 50 0.76 -3.03 -10.27
N SER A 51 0.02 -2.85 -9.18
CA SER A 51 -0.16 -1.54 -8.52
C SER A 51 1.16 -0.88 -8.11
N ALA A 52 2.19 -1.65 -7.73
CA ALA A 52 3.48 -1.10 -7.31
C ALA A 52 4.16 -0.34 -8.45
N LYS A 53 3.96 -0.80 -9.69
CA LYS A 53 4.51 -0.14 -10.88
C LYS A 53 3.85 1.20 -11.15
N GLU A 54 2.53 1.29 -10.99
CA GLU A 54 1.81 2.55 -11.20
C GLU A 54 2.20 3.59 -10.14
N ILE A 55 2.33 3.18 -8.87
CA ILE A 55 2.80 4.06 -7.78
C ILE A 55 4.22 4.56 -8.07
N ALA A 56 5.12 3.66 -8.47
CA ALA A 56 6.50 4.02 -8.77
C ALA A 56 6.60 4.95 -9.98
N ARG A 57 5.78 4.74 -11.02
CA ARG A 57 5.75 5.59 -12.22
C ARG A 57 5.23 6.99 -11.90
N GLN A 58 4.12 7.09 -11.16
CA GLN A 58 3.56 8.37 -10.73
C GLN A 58 4.56 9.17 -9.90
N ALA A 59 5.19 8.52 -8.90
CA ALA A 59 6.21 9.16 -8.09
C ALA A 59 7.41 9.62 -8.94
N LEU A 60 7.83 8.83 -9.94
CA LEU A 60 8.93 9.23 -10.82
C LEU A 60 8.57 10.45 -11.69
N GLU A 61 7.32 10.54 -12.16
CA GLU A 61 6.81 11.67 -12.97
C GLU A 61 6.68 12.98 -12.16
N GLU A 62 6.51 12.90 -10.84
CA GLU A 62 6.39 14.08 -9.95
C GLU A 62 7.70 14.85 -9.73
N VAL A 63 8.86 14.23 -9.99
CA VAL A 63 10.18 14.81 -9.73
C VAL A 63 10.95 15.00 -11.03
N GLU A 64 11.14 16.24 -11.44
CA GLU A 64 11.93 16.57 -12.63
C GLU A 64 13.41 16.86 -12.29
N GLY A 65 14.31 16.39 -13.15
CA GLY A 65 15.68 16.89 -13.26
C GLY A 65 16.73 16.35 -12.27
N ASP A 66 16.35 15.79 -11.13
CA ASP A 66 17.29 15.18 -10.16
C ASP A 66 17.08 13.65 -10.01
N PRO A 67 17.98 12.82 -10.57
CA PRO A 67 17.89 11.37 -10.44
C PRO A 67 17.96 10.85 -8.99
N ALA A 68 18.69 11.54 -8.10
CA ALA A 68 18.83 11.12 -6.71
C ALA A 68 17.56 11.42 -5.91
N GLY A 69 17.04 12.65 -6.05
CA GLY A 69 15.75 13.05 -5.51
C GLY A 69 14.60 12.18 -6.03
N ALA A 70 14.59 11.88 -7.33
CA ALA A 70 13.60 11.00 -7.95
C ALA A 70 13.63 9.58 -7.38
N TYR A 71 14.82 8.97 -7.27
CA TYR A 71 14.96 7.65 -6.63
C TYR A 71 14.44 7.65 -5.19
N ALA A 72 14.88 8.62 -4.38
CA ALA A 72 14.47 8.74 -2.99
C ALA A 72 12.95 8.96 -2.85
N HIS A 73 12.34 9.73 -3.74
CA HIS A 73 10.89 9.97 -3.74
C HIS A 73 10.10 8.72 -4.10
N VAL A 74 10.52 7.98 -5.14
CA VAL A 74 9.93 6.69 -5.53
C VAL A 74 10.02 5.67 -4.39
N VAL A 75 11.19 5.53 -3.77
CA VAL A 75 11.38 4.63 -2.63
C VAL A 75 10.44 4.99 -1.47
N ARG A 76 10.31 6.28 -1.13
CA ARG A 76 9.39 6.73 -0.07
C ARG A 76 7.93 6.47 -0.42
N ALA A 77 7.52 6.64 -1.67
CA ALA A 77 6.16 6.37 -2.11
C ALA A 77 5.83 4.88 -1.97
N LEU A 78 6.74 4.01 -2.43
CA LEU A 78 6.61 2.57 -2.33
C LEU A 78 6.65 2.08 -0.87
N ASP A 79 7.57 2.60 -0.05
CA ASP A 79 7.65 2.27 1.38
C ASP A 79 6.36 2.63 2.10
N ARG A 80 5.77 3.80 1.83
CA ARG A 80 4.46 4.17 2.40
C ARG A 80 3.35 3.22 1.95
N ALA A 81 3.32 2.85 0.67
CA ALA A 81 2.29 2.00 0.11
C ALA A 81 2.38 0.54 0.61
N TYR A 82 3.60 0.04 0.81
CA TYR A 82 3.84 -1.38 1.08
C TYR A 82 4.55 -1.66 2.40
N SER A 83 4.63 -0.68 3.32
CA SER A 83 5.13 -0.97 4.66
C SER A 83 4.27 -2.04 5.32
N LEU A 84 4.91 -2.89 6.14
CA LEU A 84 4.22 -3.86 6.98
C LEU A 84 3.09 -3.21 7.80
N LYS A 85 3.27 -1.96 8.23
CA LYS A 85 2.25 -1.18 8.95
C LYS A 85 1.03 -0.87 8.09
N THR A 86 1.22 -0.57 6.82
CA THR A 86 0.17 -0.31 5.83
C THR A 86 -0.63 -1.59 5.57
N HIS A 87 0.06 -2.72 5.39
CA HIS A 87 -0.59 -4.02 5.22
C HIS A 87 -1.36 -4.45 6.48
N GLU A 88 -0.75 -4.32 7.67
CA GLU A 88 -1.44 -4.61 8.93
C GLU A 88 -2.66 -3.71 9.15
N ALA A 89 -2.55 -2.42 8.86
CA ALA A 89 -3.66 -1.48 8.97
C ALA A 89 -4.83 -1.87 8.04
N TRP A 90 -4.53 -2.27 6.81
CA TRP A 90 -5.53 -2.78 5.87
C TRP A 90 -6.19 -4.07 6.37
N LYS A 91 -5.40 -5.02 6.86
CA LYS A 91 -5.90 -6.29 7.42
C LYS A 91 -6.79 -6.06 8.64
N ARG A 92 -6.42 -5.13 9.52
CA ARG A 92 -7.22 -4.78 10.69
C ARG A 92 -8.49 -4.04 10.30
N LEU A 93 -8.45 -3.16 9.31
CA LEU A 93 -9.63 -2.47 8.79
C LEU A 93 -10.67 -3.45 8.21
N THR A 94 -10.20 -4.43 7.44
CA THR A 94 -11.08 -5.37 6.70
C THR A 94 -11.54 -6.58 7.51
N ARG A 95 -10.83 -6.96 8.58
CA ARG A 95 -11.14 -8.15 9.39
C ARG A 95 -11.60 -7.83 10.82
N ARG A 96 -11.87 -6.56 11.15
CA ARG A 96 -12.38 -6.19 12.46
C ARG A 96 -13.80 -6.72 12.62
N GLU A 97 -14.04 -7.48 13.69
CA GLU A 97 -15.38 -7.94 14.08
C GLU A 97 -15.91 -7.04 15.21
N TRP A 98 -17.22 -6.92 15.37
CA TRP A 98 -17.79 -6.22 16.52
C TRP A 98 -17.68 -7.05 17.81
N HIS A 99 -17.29 -6.40 18.91
CA HIS A 99 -17.20 -6.99 20.24
C HIS A 99 -18.14 -6.28 21.22
N LYS A 100 -18.53 -6.98 22.30
CA LYS A 100 -19.52 -6.48 23.26
C LYS A 100 -19.09 -5.20 23.99
N GLU A 101 -17.78 -4.97 24.10
CA GLU A 101 -17.19 -3.81 24.75
C GLU A 101 -16.98 -2.63 23.79
N ASP A 102 -17.24 -2.82 22.49
CA ASP A 102 -17.03 -1.79 21.49
C ASP A 102 -18.04 -0.66 21.60
N SER A 103 -17.54 0.55 21.40
CA SER A 103 -18.36 1.74 21.16
C SER A 103 -18.16 2.22 19.73
N VAL A 104 -19.20 2.82 19.14
CA VAL A 104 -19.14 3.36 17.78
C VAL A 104 -18.00 4.38 17.65
N ASP A 105 -17.87 5.29 18.63
CA ASP A 105 -16.80 6.29 18.64
C ASP A 105 -15.41 5.66 18.76
N GLY A 106 -15.26 4.59 19.55
CA GLY A 106 -14.03 3.85 19.70
C GLY A 106 -13.58 3.19 18.40
N VAL A 107 -14.50 2.49 17.73
CA VAL A 107 -14.25 1.82 16.44
C VAL A 107 -13.96 2.85 15.34
N LEU A 108 -14.69 3.98 15.30
CA LEU A 108 -14.42 5.07 14.36
C LEU A 108 -13.05 5.70 14.56
N ALA A 109 -12.62 5.90 15.82
CA ALA A 109 -11.28 6.40 16.12
C ALA A 109 -10.20 5.41 15.67
N GLU A 110 -10.43 4.11 15.85
CA GLU A 110 -9.56 3.03 15.39
C GLU A 110 -9.41 3.06 13.86
N PHE A 111 -10.52 3.14 13.11
CA PHE A 111 -10.48 3.17 11.64
C PHE A 111 -9.84 4.44 11.09
N ARG A 112 -10.09 5.60 11.70
CA ARG A 112 -9.39 6.84 11.34
C ARG A 112 -7.88 6.71 11.50
N ARG A 113 -7.42 5.98 12.52
CA ARG A 113 -5.99 5.68 12.70
C ARG A 113 -5.47 4.77 11.58
N TYR A 114 -6.21 3.73 11.18
CA TYR A 114 -5.83 2.88 10.05
C TYR A 114 -5.78 3.64 8.74
N LEU A 115 -6.77 4.48 8.42
CA LEU A 115 -6.78 5.29 7.20
C LEU A 115 -5.61 6.28 7.13
N ARG A 116 -5.18 6.82 8.28
CA ARG A 116 -3.97 7.66 8.36
C ARG A 116 -2.72 6.87 7.99
N VAL A 117 -2.62 5.61 8.45
CA VAL A 117 -1.50 4.72 8.08
C VAL A 117 -1.58 4.31 6.61
N LEU A 118 -2.78 4.12 6.07
CA LEU A 118 -3.02 3.83 4.65
C LEU A 118 -2.81 5.04 3.73
N GLY A 119 -2.52 6.23 4.29
CA GLY A 119 -2.28 7.43 3.49
C GLY A 119 -3.51 7.92 2.73
N VAL A 120 -4.73 7.61 3.20
CA VAL A 120 -5.96 8.13 2.59
C VAL A 120 -6.06 9.63 2.88
N THR A 121 -5.77 10.45 1.86
CA THR A 121 -5.64 11.91 1.99
C THR A 121 -6.92 12.67 1.65
N THR A 122 -7.84 12.08 0.89
CA THR A 122 -9.07 12.77 0.49
C THR A 122 -10.18 12.51 1.52
N THR A 123 -10.84 13.59 1.93
CA THR A 123 -11.93 13.54 2.93
C THR A 123 -13.08 12.65 2.46
N VAL A 124 -13.44 12.74 1.17
CA VAL A 124 -14.52 11.93 0.58
C VAL A 124 -14.18 10.44 0.56
N ALA A 125 -12.96 10.05 0.17
CA ALA A 125 -12.58 8.64 0.20
C ALA A 125 -12.48 8.13 1.63
N ALA A 126 -11.95 8.94 2.55
CA ALA A 126 -11.89 8.59 3.97
C ALA A 126 -13.30 8.35 4.54
N GLU A 127 -14.26 9.25 4.28
CA GLU A 127 -15.64 9.11 4.76
C GLU A 127 -16.35 7.87 4.19
N ASN A 128 -16.19 7.61 2.89
CA ASN A 128 -16.76 6.42 2.26
C ASN A 128 -16.16 5.14 2.85
N ILE A 129 -14.84 5.07 2.96
CA ILE A 129 -14.18 3.87 3.52
C ILE A 129 -14.56 3.71 5.00
N LEU A 130 -14.62 4.78 5.79
CA LEU A 130 -15.06 4.71 7.19
C LEU A 130 -16.49 4.17 7.29
N ARG A 131 -17.40 4.68 6.46
CA ARG A 131 -18.81 4.27 6.46
C ARG A 131 -18.95 2.80 6.12
N GLU A 132 -18.38 2.37 4.99
CA GLU A 132 -18.48 0.99 4.53
C GLU A 132 -17.80 0.02 5.52
N SER A 133 -16.61 0.38 6.02
CA SER A 133 -15.89 -0.44 7.00
C SER A 133 -16.68 -0.57 8.30
N LEU A 134 -17.25 0.54 8.80
CA LEU A 134 -18.06 0.50 10.03
C LEU A 134 -19.29 -0.38 9.85
N ILE A 135 -20.02 -0.23 8.74
CA ILE A 135 -21.21 -1.05 8.46
C ILE A 135 -20.83 -2.53 8.39
N ALA A 136 -19.74 -2.87 7.69
CA ALA A 136 -19.28 -4.25 7.55
C ALA A 136 -18.91 -4.89 8.90
N THR A 137 -18.46 -4.10 9.88
CA THR A 137 -18.13 -4.62 11.22
C THR A 137 -19.34 -4.84 12.11
N LEU A 138 -20.43 -4.10 11.92
CA LEU A 138 -21.60 -4.16 12.80
C LEU A 138 -22.26 -5.55 12.76
N PRO A 139 -22.93 -5.99 13.85
CA PRO A 139 -23.73 -7.20 13.85
C PRO A 139 -24.81 -7.20 12.75
N GLU A 140 -25.12 -8.37 12.17
CA GLU A 140 -26.05 -8.47 11.04
C GLU A 140 -27.45 -7.89 11.29
N ASP A 141 -27.94 -8.01 12.53
CA ASP A 141 -29.22 -7.46 12.98
C ASP A 141 -29.21 -5.94 12.92
N VAL A 142 -28.09 -5.30 13.31
CA VAL A 142 -27.89 -3.85 13.21
C VAL A 142 -27.74 -3.44 11.75
N GLN A 143 -26.98 -4.18 10.93
CA GLN A 143 -26.83 -3.89 9.50
C GLN A 143 -28.18 -3.86 8.77
N LYS A 144 -29.06 -4.84 9.06
CA LYS A 144 -30.40 -4.95 8.47
C LYS A 144 -31.33 -3.80 8.87
N ALA A 145 -31.07 -3.15 10.01
CA ALA A 145 -31.83 -2.00 10.49
C ALA A 145 -31.41 -0.67 9.84
N ILE A 146 -30.26 -0.61 9.15
CA ILE A 146 -29.76 0.61 8.50
C ILE A 146 -30.32 0.71 7.06
N PRO A 147 -31.13 1.73 6.73
CA PRO A 147 -31.67 1.91 5.39
C PRO A 147 -30.54 2.21 4.38
N GLY A 148 -30.50 1.46 3.28
CA GLY A 148 -29.54 1.70 2.17
C GLY A 148 -28.38 0.71 2.06
N VAL A 149 -28.25 -0.30 2.95
CA VAL A 149 -27.19 -1.33 2.94
C VAL A 149 -27.52 -2.52 2.00
N ARG A 150 -28.21 -2.28 0.88
CA ARG A 150 -28.46 -3.32 -0.14
C ARG A 150 -27.53 -3.13 -1.34
N GLY A 151 -26.39 -3.81 -1.30
CA GLY A 151 -25.48 -3.91 -2.44
C GLY A 151 -24.05 -4.13 -1.96
N GLY A 152 -23.67 -5.39 -1.82
CA GLY A 152 -22.39 -5.81 -1.24
C GLY A 152 -21.19 -5.10 -1.84
N TRP A 153 -20.38 -4.52 -0.97
CA TRP A 153 -19.02 -4.12 -1.29
C TRP A 153 -18.22 -5.41 -1.47
N ALA A 154 -17.95 -5.80 -2.71
CA ALA A 154 -16.81 -6.68 -2.97
C ALA A 154 -15.56 -5.83 -2.72
N PRO A 155 -14.64 -6.22 -1.82
CA PRO A 155 -13.40 -5.50 -1.68
C PRO A 155 -12.73 -5.49 -3.06
N VAL A 156 -12.54 -4.30 -3.62
CA VAL A 156 -11.68 -4.15 -4.79
C VAL A 156 -10.31 -4.54 -4.28
N ALA A 157 -9.90 -5.76 -4.59
CA ALA A 157 -8.53 -6.20 -4.43
C ALA A 157 -7.69 -5.23 -5.27
N PHE A 158 -7.00 -4.31 -4.60
CA PHE A 158 -5.86 -3.64 -5.21
C PHE A 158 -4.80 -4.72 -5.39
N GLY A 159 -4.83 -5.35 -6.57
CA GLY A 159 -3.76 -6.22 -7.07
C GLY A 159 -2.65 -5.43 -7.77
#